data_AF-A0A7G5DZD5-F1
#
_entry.id   AF-A0A7G5DZD5-F1
#
_cell.length_a   1.000
_cell.length_b   1.000
_cell.length_c   1.000
_cell.angle_alpha   90.00
_cell.angle_beta   90.00
_cell.angle_gamma   90.00
#
_symmetry.space_group_name_H-M   'P 1'
#
loop_
_entity.id
_entity.type
_entity.pdbx_description
1 polymer ?
#
loop_
_entity_poly.entity_id
_entity_poly.type
_entity_poly.pdbx_seq_one_letter_code
_entity_poly.pdbx_strand_id
1 'polypeptide(L)'
;MRDRIEAESNEKGLCDFCESKDVFLIACEELSDVFDALFELYINHPTAALSLKEDRPVAMHEHLICYWPKLFDSTKLKLKDVKQLLNQIGRGWIGFKESLFEEPVELQIYLNGEAADDSHRMQWEKFASEIKEENRFFIANTLDLELLESTFSRFAKTYPVGTHFYRARISDRPLEVHELGKPPKLYTTPGRANPVGIPYLYISESEETTFYETRVSLHESISIGRFTLKAPLQIISLKNIEDYGPFEIQDRGFDIEEFMLIRSYLLKLEEELSKPVRKQDVNLDYLPTQYLCEYIKSLGFNAVEYRSAMKVGGYNLAVFNDSDLVCTEVKHYHVKGLKYDW
;
A
#
# COMPACT_ATOMS: atom_id res chain seq x y z
N MET A 1 2.53 1.79 18.42
CA MET A 1 1.50 1.64 19.48
C MET A 1 1.71 0.41 20.36
N ARG A 2 1.66 -0.84 19.85
CA ARG A 2 1.86 -2.05 20.69
C ARG A 2 3.14 -1.98 21.50
N ASP A 3 4.27 -1.78 20.84
CA ASP A 3 5.59 -1.73 21.49
C ASP A 3 5.67 -0.64 22.58
N ARG A 4 4.94 0.46 22.39
CA ARG A 4 4.82 1.52 23.38
C ARG A 4 4.01 1.07 24.60
N ILE A 5 2.85 0.46 24.39
CA ILE A 5 2.06 -0.14 25.49
C ILE A 5 2.92 -1.16 26.25
N GLU A 6 3.68 -2.01 25.57
CA GLU A 6 4.56 -2.97 26.22
C GLU A 6 5.70 -2.30 27.03
N ALA A 7 6.21 -1.15 26.57
CA ALA A 7 7.28 -0.42 27.24
C ALA A 7 6.80 0.41 28.44
N GLU A 8 5.57 0.94 28.39
CA GLU A 8 5.00 1.83 29.41
C GLU A 8 4.13 1.07 30.43
N SER A 9 3.68 -0.13 30.07
CA SER A 9 2.85 -0.96 30.94
C SER A 9 3.60 -1.47 32.18
N ASN A 10 2.94 -1.37 33.33
CA ASN A 10 3.44 -1.88 34.60
C ASN A 10 2.87 -3.25 34.99
N GLU A 11 1.90 -3.78 34.22
CA GLU A 11 1.23 -5.04 34.54
C GLU A 11 0.59 -5.72 33.31
N LYS A 12 0.30 -7.02 33.47
CA LYS A 12 -0.53 -7.76 32.52
C LYS A 12 -1.86 -8.13 33.15
N GLY A 13 -2.93 -8.08 32.37
CA GLY A 13 -4.26 -8.40 32.86
C GLY A 13 -5.30 -8.62 31.77
N LEU A 14 -6.55 -8.35 32.14
CA LEU A 14 -7.71 -8.39 31.25
C LEU A 14 -7.96 -6.98 30.71
N CYS A 15 -8.02 -6.81 29.40
CA CYS A 15 -8.34 -5.51 28.80
C CYS A 15 -9.84 -5.19 28.96
N ASP A 16 -10.16 -4.02 29.50
CA ASP A 16 -11.54 -3.58 29.77
C ASP A 16 -12.38 -3.34 28.50
N PHE A 17 -11.74 -3.20 27.33
CA PHE A 17 -12.43 -2.93 26.06
C PHE A 17 -12.63 -4.15 25.18
N CYS A 18 -11.59 -4.96 25.01
CA CYS A 18 -11.62 -6.12 24.11
C CYS A 18 -11.61 -7.48 24.81
N GLU A 19 -11.60 -7.50 26.15
CA GLU A 19 -11.61 -8.70 26.99
C GLU A 19 -10.44 -9.68 26.72
N SER A 20 -9.40 -9.21 26.03
CA SER A 20 -8.18 -9.99 25.82
C SER A 20 -7.47 -10.22 27.16
N LYS A 21 -7.01 -11.45 27.40
CA LYS A 21 -6.38 -11.88 28.65
C LYS A 21 -4.86 -11.93 28.51
N ASP A 22 -4.17 -11.71 29.62
CA ASP A 22 -2.70 -11.76 29.73
C ASP A 22 -1.99 -10.82 28.74
N VAL A 23 -2.59 -9.63 28.56
CA VAL A 23 -2.04 -8.55 27.72
C VAL A 23 -1.51 -7.43 28.60
N PHE A 24 -0.51 -6.71 28.10
CA PHE A 24 -0.02 -5.49 28.76
C PHE A 24 -1.13 -4.44 28.82
N LEU A 25 -1.31 -3.84 30.00
CA LEU A 25 -2.34 -2.83 30.26
C LEU A 25 -1.73 -1.44 30.43
N ILE A 26 -2.44 -0.43 29.95
CA ILE A 26 -2.08 0.98 30.09
C ILE A 26 -3.33 1.79 30.38
N ALA A 27 -3.21 2.86 31.15
CA ALA A 27 -4.30 3.82 31.32
C ALA A 27 -4.56 4.55 29.99
N CYS A 28 -5.82 4.76 29.63
CA CYS A 28 -6.15 5.35 28.33
C CYS A 28 -5.59 6.77 28.19
N GLU A 29 -5.61 7.55 29.27
CA GLU A 29 -5.10 8.90 29.33
C GLU A 29 -3.59 8.99 29.05
N GLU A 30 -2.82 7.93 29.33
CA GLU A 30 -1.39 7.85 29.04
C GLU A 30 -1.09 7.70 27.54
N LEU A 31 -2.10 7.37 26.73
CA LEU A 31 -1.98 7.33 25.27
C LEU A 31 -2.30 8.68 24.61
N SER A 32 -2.75 9.68 25.38
CA SER A 32 -3.23 10.95 24.83
C SER A 32 -2.21 11.65 23.95
N ASP A 33 -0.96 11.75 24.39
CA ASP A 33 0.13 12.42 23.67
C ASP A 33 0.38 11.85 22.26
N VAL A 34 0.14 10.55 22.03
CA VAL A 34 0.21 9.95 20.69
C VAL A 34 -0.95 10.42 19.81
N PHE A 35 -2.11 10.64 20.40
CA PHE A 35 -3.33 11.06 19.70
C PHE A 35 -3.46 12.58 19.58
N ASP A 36 -2.72 13.39 20.33
CA ASP A 36 -2.84 14.86 20.34
C ASP A 36 -2.86 15.45 18.92
N ALA A 37 -1.84 15.14 18.12
CA ALA A 37 -1.72 15.62 16.74
C ALA A 37 -2.88 15.13 15.85
N LEU A 38 -3.43 13.94 16.12
CA LEU A 38 -4.59 13.42 15.39
C LEU A 38 -5.88 14.15 15.81
N PHE A 39 -6.08 14.38 17.11
CA PHE A 39 -7.26 15.07 17.62
C PHE A 39 -7.31 16.54 17.18
N GLU A 40 -6.16 17.19 17.09
CA GLU A 40 -6.03 18.57 16.62
C GLU A 40 -6.54 18.78 15.20
N LEU A 41 -6.57 17.73 14.35
CA LEU A 41 -7.08 17.84 12.97
C LEU A 41 -8.60 17.95 12.88
N TYR A 42 -9.33 17.64 13.97
CA TYR A 42 -10.78 17.61 13.98
C TYR A 42 -11.39 18.85 14.61
N ILE A 43 -12.52 19.28 14.05
CA ILE A 43 -13.38 20.31 14.61
C ILE A 43 -14.83 19.84 14.62
N ASN A 44 -15.60 20.27 15.62
CA ASN A 44 -17.05 20.03 15.63
C ASN A 44 -17.71 20.68 14.40
N HIS A 45 -18.41 19.89 13.61
CA HIS A 45 -19.12 20.38 12.43
C HIS A 45 -20.42 19.59 12.19
N PRO A 46 -21.59 20.10 12.61
CA PRO A 46 -22.82 19.31 12.70
C PRO A 46 -23.50 19.02 11.35
N THR A 47 -23.01 19.57 10.24
CA THR A 47 -23.69 19.49 8.93
C THR A 47 -22.79 19.02 7.78
N ALA A 48 -21.47 18.90 7.96
CA ALA A 48 -20.55 18.55 6.88
C ALA A 48 -20.22 17.06 6.91
N ALA A 49 -20.05 16.50 5.71
CA ALA A 49 -19.59 15.14 5.48
C ALA A 49 -18.69 15.12 4.23
N LEU A 50 -17.71 16.03 4.20
CA LEU A 50 -16.86 16.30 3.05
C LEU A 50 -15.77 15.24 2.91
N SER A 51 -15.09 14.90 4.02
CA SER A 51 -13.89 14.04 3.96
C SER A 51 -14.19 12.59 3.59
N LEU A 52 -15.26 12.02 4.14
CA LEU A 52 -15.69 10.64 3.84
C LEU A 52 -16.64 10.54 2.64
N LYS A 53 -17.20 11.67 2.17
CA LYS A 53 -18.24 11.72 1.12
C LYS A 53 -19.48 10.86 1.48
N GLU A 54 -19.83 10.86 2.76
CA GLU A 54 -21.00 10.16 3.30
C GLU A 54 -22.27 11.01 3.19
N ASP A 55 -23.44 10.37 3.30
CA ASP A 55 -24.74 11.05 3.23
C ASP A 55 -25.09 11.85 4.50
N ARG A 56 -24.30 11.70 5.58
CA ARG A 56 -24.52 12.36 6.86
C ARG A 56 -23.23 12.74 7.56
N PRO A 57 -23.25 13.77 8.43
CA PRO A 57 -22.16 14.04 9.35
C PRO A 57 -21.99 12.87 10.34
N VAL A 58 -20.74 12.65 10.76
CA VAL A 58 -20.34 11.51 11.61
C VAL A 58 -19.57 11.99 12.82
N ALA A 59 -19.62 11.21 13.91
CA ALA A 59 -18.79 11.48 15.09
C ALA A 59 -17.35 10.98 14.89
N MET A 60 -16.40 11.47 15.69
CA MET A 60 -14.96 11.19 15.51
C MET A 60 -14.63 9.69 15.47
N HIS A 61 -15.26 8.88 16.32
CA HIS A 61 -15.01 7.43 16.36
C HIS A 61 -15.48 6.71 15.08
N GLU A 62 -16.61 7.13 14.50
CA GLU A 62 -17.06 6.64 13.19
C GLU A 62 -16.07 7.05 12.10
N HIS A 63 -15.65 8.33 12.13
CA HIS A 63 -14.72 8.88 11.16
C HIS A 63 -13.38 8.14 11.16
N LEU A 64 -12.77 7.98 12.33
CA LEU A 64 -11.47 7.32 12.47
C LEU A 64 -11.52 5.85 12.01
N ILE A 65 -12.62 5.13 12.24
CA ILE A 65 -12.79 3.76 11.75
C ILE A 65 -12.86 3.71 10.22
N CYS A 66 -13.60 4.63 9.60
CA CYS A 66 -13.71 4.67 8.14
C CYS A 66 -12.41 5.15 7.49
N TYR A 67 -11.81 6.22 8.00
CA TYR A 67 -10.63 6.84 7.40
C TYR A 67 -9.35 6.06 7.70
N TRP A 68 -9.22 5.46 8.89
CA TRP A 68 -8.06 4.68 9.33
C TRP A 68 -8.47 3.25 9.71
N PRO A 69 -8.81 2.39 8.74
CA PRO A 69 -9.47 1.10 8.98
C PRO A 69 -8.64 0.09 9.79
N LYS A 70 -7.33 0.32 9.94
CA LYS A 70 -6.42 -0.51 10.76
C LYS A 70 -6.05 0.09 12.11
N LEU A 71 -6.54 1.29 12.43
CA LEU A 71 -6.26 1.94 13.72
C LEU A 71 -6.87 1.15 14.89
N PHE A 72 -8.09 0.62 14.70
CA PHE A 72 -8.79 -0.19 15.69
C PHE A 72 -9.06 -1.60 15.15
N ASP A 73 -8.94 -2.61 16.02
CA ASP A 73 -9.33 -3.97 15.68
C ASP A 73 -10.85 -4.12 15.71
N SER A 74 -11.49 -3.94 14.55
CA SER A 74 -12.94 -4.05 14.38
C SER A 74 -13.51 -5.45 14.64
N THR A 75 -12.66 -6.49 14.72
CA THR A 75 -13.10 -7.84 15.12
C THR A 75 -13.29 -7.96 16.62
N LYS A 76 -12.68 -7.06 17.40
CA LYS A 76 -12.70 -7.07 18.86
C LYS A 76 -13.46 -5.90 19.49
N LEU A 77 -13.43 -4.73 18.85
CA LEU A 77 -14.05 -3.52 19.35
C LEU A 77 -15.30 -3.19 18.54
N LYS A 78 -16.43 -3.00 19.23
CA LYS A 78 -17.64 -2.46 18.62
C LYS A 78 -17.56 -0.94 18.57
N LEU A 79 -18.40 -0.32 17.75
CA LEU A 79 -18.43 1.12 17.57
C LEU A 79 -18.53 1.91 18.88
N LYS A 80 -19.38 1.45 19.82
CA LYS A 80 -19.52 2.04 21.15
C LYS A 80 -18.25 1.93 22.00
N ASP A 81 -17.48 0.86 21.83
CA ASP A 81 -16.26 0.59 22.60
C ASP A 81 -15.16 1.54 22.11
N VAL A 82 -15.06 1.73 20.79
CA VAL A 82 -14.16 2.73 20.18
C VAL A 82 -14.52 4.15 20.62
N LYS A 83 -15.81 4.49 20.66
CA LYS A 83 -16.26 5.80 21.18
C LYS A 83 -15.81 6.03 22.61
N GLN A 84 -16.05 5.06 23.50
CA GLN A 84 -15.67 5.14 24.91
C GLN A 84 -14.14 5.22 25.07
N LEU A 85 -13.40 4.42 24.31
CA LEU A 85 -11.94 4.39 24.32
C LEU A 85 -11.37 5.77 23.92
N LEU A 86 -11.84 6.33 22.81
CA LEU A 86 -11.40 7.64 22.34
C LEU A 86 -11.74 8.75 23.33
N ASN A 87 -12.93 8.72 23.96
CA ASN A 87 -13.27 9.68 25.00
C ASN A 87 -12.32 9.59 26.20
N GLN A 88 -11.97 8.37 26.65
CA GLN A 88 -11.02 8.16 27.75
C GLN A 88 -9.60 8.60 27.39
N ILE A 89 -9.10 8.24 26.20
CA ILE A 89 -7.81 8.72 25.70
C ILE A 89 -7.81 10.25 25.65
N GLY A 90 -8.87 10.84 25.07
CA GLY A 90 -9.03 12.28 24.95
C GLY A 90 -8.98 13.02 26.28
N ARG A 91 -9.39 12.43 27.41
CA ARG A 91 -9.33 13.08 28.74
C ARG A 91 -7.91 13.38 29.21
N GLY A 92 -6.89 12.71 28.67
CA GLY A 92 -5.49 13.03 28.91
C GLY A 92 -4.98 14.22 28.08
N TRP A 93 -5.65 14.56 26.97
CA TRP A 93 -5.23 15.63 26.06
C TRP A 93 -5.61 17.01 26.60
N ILE A 94 -4.67 17.95 26.56
CA ILE A 94 -4.89 19.33 27.04
C ILE A 94 -6.01 20.07 26.29
N GLY A 95 -6.26 19.70 25.03
CA GLY A 95 -7.30 20.26 24.17
C GLY A 95 -8.68 19.62 24.34
N PHE A 96 -8.86 18.71 25.31
CA PHE A 96 -10.10 17.94 25.47
C PHE A 96 -11.35 18.82 25.53
N LYS A 97 -12.31 18.51 24.68
CA LYS A 97 -13.67 19.07 24.69
C LYS A 97 -14.64 17.92 24.54
N GLU A 98 -15.54 17.76 25.49
CA GLU A 98 -16.54 16.68 25.46
C GLU A 98 -17.36 16.70 24.16
N SER A 99 -17.72 17.90 23.66
CA SER A 99 -18.41 18.07 22.37
C SER A 99 -17.66 17.42 21.21
N LEU A 100 -16.33 17.44 21.18
CA LEU A 100 -15.52 16.91 20.09
C LEU A 100 -15.65 15.38 19.95
N PHE A 101 -15.92 14.69 21.05
CA PHE A 101 -16.04 13.23 21.08
C PHE A 101 -17.50 12.75 21.02
N GLU A 102 -18.46 13.65 21.31
CA GLU A 102 -19.89 13.33 21.37
C GLU A 102 -20.69 13.81 20.16
N GLU A 103 -20.31 14.94 19.56
CA GLU A 103 -21.00 15.55 18.43
C GLU A 103 -20.29 15.25 17.10
N PRO A 104 -20.95 15.48 15.95
CA PRO A 104 -20.29 15.28 14.67
C PRO A 104 -19.08 16.19 14.46
N VAL A 105 -18.09 15.66 13.77
CA VAL A 105 -16.82 16.32 13.48
C VAL A 105 -16.51 16.30 11.99
N GLU A 106 -15.62 17.20 11.58
CA GLU A 106 -15.00 17.18 10.26
C GLU A 106 -13.51 17.53 10.40
N LEU A 107 -12.73 17.12 9.40
CA LEU A 107 -11.32 17.45 9.26
C LEU A 107 -11.14 18.88 8.76
N GLN A 108 -10.32 19.65 9.45
CA GLN A 108 -10.11 21.07 9.17
C GLN A 108 -9.64 21.32 7.71
N ILE A 109 -8.74 20.48 7.19
CA ILE A 109 -8.22 20.58 5.82
C ILE A 109 -9.30 20.51 4.73
N TYR A 110 -10.42 19.83 4.97
CA TYR A 110 -11.53 19.78 4.02
C TYR A 110 -12.42 21.02 4.09
N LEU A 111 -12.57 21.61 5.28
CA LEU A 111 -13.33 22.84 5.48
C LEU A 111 -12.58 24.06 4.92
N ASN A 112 -11.26 24.07 5.04
CA ASN A 112 -10.41 25.12 4.49
C ASN A 112 -10.21 25.02 2.96
N GLY A 113 -10.66 23.93 2.35
CA GLY A 113 -10.54 23.66 0.91
C GLY A 113 -9.18 23.12 0.47
N GLU A 114 -8.27 22.86 1.41
CA GLU A 114 -6.92 22.35 1.15
C GLU A 114 -6.95 20.90 0.63
N ALA A 115 -7.75 20.04 1.25
CA ALA A 115 -7.91 18.63 0.86
C ALA A 115 -9.02 18.40 -0.20
N ALA A 116 -9.77 19.45 -0.56
CA ALA A 116 -10.77 19.38 -1.63
C ALA A 116 -10.13 19.44 -3.03
N ASP A 117 -8.89 19.94 -3.11
CA ASP A 117 -8.10 19.95 -4.34
C ASP A 117 -7.39 18.60 -4.49
N ASP A 118 -7.98 17.67 -5.25
CA ASP A 118 -7.37 16.39 -5.65
C ASP A 118 -6.20 16.64 -6.64
N SER A 119 -5.42 17.71 -6.42
CA SER A 119 -4.54 18.39 -7.36
C SER A 119 -3.47 17.47 -7.91
N HIS A 120 -2.80 16.72 -7.04
CA HIS A 120 -1.77 15.75 -7.41
C HIS A 120 -2.35 14.57 -8.19
N ARG A 121 -3.53 14.09 -7.79
CA ARG A 121 -4.23 13.04 -8.55
C ARG A 121 -4.66 13.56 -9.92
N MET A 122 -5.20 14.77 -10.01
CA MET A 122 -5.57 15.41 -11.27
C MET A 122 -4.33 15.68 -12.15
N GLN A 123 -3.21 16.06 -11.55
CA GLN A 123 -1.92 16.22 -12.22
C GLN A 123 -1.47 14.88 -12.82
N TRP A 124 -1.58 13.78 -12.05
CA TRP A 124 -1.32 12.44 -12.57
C TRP A 124 -2.26 12.04 -13.70
N GLU A 125 -3.55 12.34 -13.62
CA GLU A 125 -4.51 12.04 -14.68
C GLU A 125 -4.20 12.80 -15.97
N LYS A 126 -3.83 14.10 -15.87
CA LYS A 126 -3.38 14.91 -17.02
C LYS A 126 -2.08 14.37 -17.61
N PHE A 127 -1.09 14.09 -16.78
CA PHE A 127 0.18 13.46 -17.18
C PHE A 127 -0.06 12.13 -17.90
N ALA A 128 -0.91 11.27 -17.31
CA ALA A 128 -1.19 9.95 -17.84
C ALA A 128 -1.94 10.02 -19.17
N SER A 129 -2.83 11.00 -19.37
CA SER A 129 -3.48 11.27 -20.65
C SER A 129 -2.46 11.71 -21.70
N GLU A 130 -1.63 12.70 -21.36
CA GLU A 130 -0.64 13.27 -22.28
C GLU A 130 0.38 12.22 -22.74
N ILE A 131 0.95 11.43 -21.83
CA ILE A 131 1.96 10.43 -22.18
C ILE A 131 1.40 9.31 -23.07
N LYS A 132 0.11 9.01 -22.93
CA LYS A 132 -0.55 8.01 -23.78
C LYS A 132 -0.75 8.52 -25.20
N GLU A 133 -1.25 9.74 -25.36
CA GLU A 133 -1.89 10.18 -26.60
C GLU A 133 -1.23 11.39 -27.27
N GLU A 134 -0.44 12.19 -26.54
CA GLU A 134 0.06 13.49 -27.01
C GLU A 134 1.60 13.56 -27.04
N ASN A 135 2.26 13.60 -25.87
CA ASN A 135 3.71 13.82 -25.75
C ASN A 135 4.36 12.75 -24.87
N ARG A 136 5.44 12.12 -25.36
CA ARG A 136 6.17 11.07 -24.61
C ARG A 136 7.57 11.47 -24.15
N PHE A 137 8.15 12.47 -24.79
CA PHE A 137 9.54 12.90 -24.53
C PHE A 137 9.62 14.32 -24.00
N PHE A 138 8.67 15.18 -24.40
CA PHE A 138 8.58 16.58 -24.00
C PHE A 138 7.21 16.83 -23.37
N ILE A 139 7.01 16.28 -22.17
CA ILE A 139 5.74 16.33 -21.46
C ILE A 139 5.55 17.72 -20.83
N ALA A 140 4.40 18.33 -21.06
CA ALA A 140 4.02 19.63 -20.51
C ALA A 140 3.37 19.51 -19.12
N ASN A 141 2.54 18.48 -18.89
CA ASN A 141 1.94 18.18 -17.60
C ASN A 141 2.94 17.41 -16.72
N THR A 142 3.96 18.09 -16.23
CA THR A 142 4.99 17.47 -15.39
C THR A 142 4.44 17.07 -14.02
N LEU A 143 4.92 15.94 -13.50
CA LEU A 143 4.68 15.52 -12.12
C LEU A 143 5.57 16.31 -11.15
N ASP A 144 5.13 16.43 -9.90
CA ASP A 144 5.98 16.94 -8.81
C ASP A 144 6.98 15.85 -8.39
N LEU A 145 8.17 15.88 -8.99
CA LEU A 145 9.21 14.89 -8.74
C LEU A 145 9.83 15.03 -7.35
N GLU A 146 9.89 16.23 -6.79
CA GLU A 146 10.41 16.47 -5.44
C GLU A 146 9.47 15.86 -4.39
N LEU A 147 8.16 16.06 -4.54
CA LEU A 147 7.15 15.41 -3.72
C LEU A 147 7.25 13.89 -3.82
N LEU A 148 7.35 13.34 -5.04
CA LEU A 148 7.46 11.90 -5.26
C LEU A 148 8.73 11.31 -4.65
N GLU A 149 9.88 11.96 -4.80
CA GLU A 149 11.13 11.51 -4.21
C GLU A 149 11.05 11.49 -2.68
N SER A 150 10.59 12.60 -2.09
CA SER A 150 10.39 12.73 -0.65
C SER A 150 9.41 11.66 -0.13
N THR A 151 8.32 11.44 -0.84
CA THR A 151 7.32 10.41 -0.49
C THR A 151 7.90 9.00 -0.60
N PHE A 152 8.55 8.66 -1.72
CA PHE A 152 9.12 7.33 -1.93
C PHE A 152 10.22 7.02 -0.92
N SER A 153 11.04 7.99 -0.52
CA SER A 153 12.04 7.78 0.53
C SER A 153 11.42 7.29 1.85
N ARG A 154 10.21 7.75 2.19
CA ARG A 154 9.45 7.38 3.40
C ARG A 154 8.65 6.06 3.25
N PHE A 155 8.38 5.66 2.01
CA PHE A 155 7.82 4.34 1.64
C PHE A 155 8.88 3.30 1.31
N ALA A 156 10.16 3.66 1.38
CA ALA A 156 11.26 2.74 1.17
C ALA A 156 11.27 1.67 2.25
N LYS A 157 11.55 0.43 1.85
CA LYS A 157 11.84 -0.65 2.79
C LYS A 157 12.96 -1.53 2.24
N THR A 158 13.58 -2.27 3.15
CA THR A 158 14.67 -3.19 2.81
C THR A 158 14.23 -4.62 3.10
N TYR A 159 14.27 -5.48 2.09
CA TYR A 159 14.17 -6.92 2.31
C TYR A 159 15.52 -7.48 2.76
N PRO A 160 15.57 -8.26 3.85
CA PRO A 160 16.82 -8.84 4.33
C PRO A 160 17.33 -9.98 3.43
N VAL A 161 18.61 -10.29 3.58
CA VAL A 161 19.25 -11.45 2.96
C VAL A 161 18.49 -12.73 3.34
N GLY A 162 18.34 -13.66 2.41
CA GLY A 162 17.62 -14.91 2.63
C GLY A 162 16.11 -14.81 2.45
N THR A 163 15.55 -13.62 2.17
CA THR A 163 14.14 -13.51 1.76
C THR A 163 13.92 -14.28 0.45
N HIS A 164 12.76 -14.92 0.35
CA HIS A 164 12.36 -15.74 -0.79
C HIS A 164 11.25 -15.07 -1.58
N PHE A 165 11.34 -15.18 -2.90
CA PHE A 165 10.31 -14.80 -3.84
C PHE A 165 10.19 -15.86 -4.93
N TYR A 166 9.12 -15.80 -5.71
CA TYR A 166 8.78 -16.85 -6.65
C TYR A 166 8.47 -16.26 -8.01
N ARG A 167 8.88 -16.96 -9.06
CA ARG A 167 8.43 -16.65 -10.43
C ARG A 167 7.96 -17.92 -11.09
N ALA A 168 6.89 -17.83 -11.87
CA ALA A 168 6.41 -18.93 -12.65
C ALA A 168 6.46 -18.64 -14.16
N ARG A 169 6.66 -19.69 -14.95
CA ARG A 169 6.51 -19.68 -16.40
C ARG A 169 5.71 -20.91 -16.82
N ILE A 170 4.63 -20.68 -17.55
CA ILE A 170 3.87 -21.74 -18.22
C ILE A 170 4.80 -22.37 -19.28
N SER A 171 4.91 -23.69 -19.27
CA SER A 171 5.80 -24.45 -20.12
C SER A 171 5.39 -25.91 -20.15
N ASP A 172 5.35 -26.50 -21.34
CA ASP A 172 5.01 -27.92 -21.56
C ASP A 172 6.08 -28.88 -21.01
N ARG A 173 7.27 -28.36 -20.69
CA ARG A 173 8.36 -29.11 -20.07
C ARG A 173 8.83 -28.48 -18.76
N PRO A 174 9.46 -29.26 -17.87
CA PRO A 174 10.26 -28.72 -16.78
C PRO A 174 11.31 -27.73 -17.32
N LEU A 175 11.39 -26.58 -16.66
CA LEU A 175 12.40 -25.56 -16.93
C LEU A 175 13.53 -25.65 -15.91
N GLU A 176 14.73 -25.31 -16.36
CA GLU A 176 15.90 -25.21 -15.50
C GLU A 176 16.00 -23.84 -14.81
N VAL A 177 16.80 -23.75 -13.75
CA VAL A 177 17.02 -22.54 -12.94
C VAL A 177 17.34 -21.31 -13.80
N HIS A 178 18.21 -21.46 -14.81
CA HIS A 178 18.66 -20.37 -15.68
C HIS A 178 17.59 -19.88 -16.65
N GLU A 179 16.50 -20.62 -16.85
CA GLU A 179 15.40 -20.29 -17.75
C GLU A 179 14.30 -19.46 -17.06
N LEU A 180 14.39 -19.27 -15.74
CA LEU A 180 13.40 -18.55 -14.94
C LEU A 180 13.77 -17.06 -14.74
N GLY A 181 14.96 -16.64 -15.16
CA GLY A 181 15.40 -15.23 -15.14
C GLY A 181 14.65 -14.34 -16.14
N LYS A 182 14.85 -13.02 -16.07
CA LYS A 182 14.19 -12.05 -16.97
C LYS A 182 14.49 -12.36 -18.45
N PRO A 183 13.57 -12.05 -19.38
CA PRO A 183 13.80 -12.32 -20.79
C PRO A 183 15.02 -11.52 -21.32
N PRO A 184 15.72 -12.02 -22.36
CA PRO A 184 16.74 -11.23 -23.03
C PRO A 184 16.15 -9.92 -23.58
N LYS A 185 16.97 -8.86 -23.67
CA LYS A 185 16.54 -7.53 -24.14
C LYS A 185 15.78 -7.59 -25.47
N LEU A 186 16.24 -8.40 -26.42
CA LEU A 186 15.65 -8.55 -27.75
C LEU A 186 14.23 -9.15 -27.72
N TYR A 187 13.89 -9.93 -26.70
CA TYR A 187 12.60 -10.60 -26.55
C TYR A 187 11.74 -9.98 -25.44
N THR A 188 12.13 -8.81 -24.94
CA THR A 188 11.41 -8.12 -23.87
C THR A 188 10.18 -7.43 -24.44
N THR A 189 9.00 -7.96 -24.12
CA THR A 189 7.70 -7.32 -24.37
C THR A 189 7.44 -6.22 -23.34
N PRO A 190 6.60 -5.22 -23.67
CA PRO A 190 6.23 -4.21 -22.68
C PRO A 190 5.40 -4.87 -21.57
N GLY A 191 5.68 -4.47 -20.34
CA GLY A 191 4.89 -4.81 -19.17
C GLY A 191 4.53 -3.54 -18.42
N ARG A 192 3.79 -3.68 -17.32
CA ARG A 192 3.32 -2.52 -16.55
C ARG A 192 4.47 -1.65 -16.03
N ALA A 193 5.51 -2.28 -15.50
CA ALA A 193 6.66 -1.57 -15.00
C ALA A 193 7.73 -1.32 -16.07
N ASN A 194 7.85 -2.19 -17.07
CA ASN A 194 9.00 -2.23 -17.96
C ASN A 194 8.63 -1.81 -19.39
N PRO A 195 9.34 -0.85 -20.00
CA PRO A 195 9.19 -0.53 -21.41
C PRO A 195 9.81 -1.61 -22.30
N VAL A 196 9.51 -1.54 -23.61
CA VAL A 196 10.10 -2.43 -24.62
C VAL A 196 11.63 -2.29 -24.61
N GLY A 197 12.35 -3.41 -24.68
CA GLY A 197 13.81 -3.43 -24.72
C GLY A 197 14.52 -3.27 -23.35
N ILE A 198 13.78 -2.97 -22.28
CA ILE A 198 14.32 -2.87 -20.91
C ILE A 198 13.69 -3.99 -20.05
N PRO A 199 14.38 -5.12 -19.84
CA PRO A 199 13.81 -6.24 -19.09
C PRO A 199 13.85 -5.99 -17.58
N TYR A 200 12.69 -6.15 -16.94
CA TYR A 200 12.56 -6.29 -15.48
C TYR A 200 12.18 -7.72 -15.11
N LEU A 201 12.57 -8.13 -13.90
CA LEU A 201 12.22 -9.43 -13.33
C LEU A 201 10.95 -9.27 -12.49
N TYR A 202 9.88 -9.97 -12.86
CA TYR A 202 8.64 -10.01 -12.07
C TYR A 202 8.63 -11.25 -11.19
N ILE A 203 8.44 -11.04 -9.89
CA ILE A 203 8.37 -12.10 -8.87
C ILE A 203 7.20 -11.83 -7.93
N SER A 204 6.65 -12.86 -7.33
CA SER A 204 5.61 -12.83 -6.31
C SER A 204 6.16 -13.26 -4.96
N GLU A 205 5.46 -12.92 -3.90
CA GLU A 205 5.77 -13.29 -2.51
C GLU A 205 5.58 -14.79 -2.22
N SER A 206 4.73 -15.48 -2.97
CA SER A 206 4.41 -16.90 -2.74
C SER A 206 4.24 -17.67 -4.05
N GLU A 207 4.51 -18.99 -4.03
CA GLU A 207 4.20 -19.89 -5.16
C GLU A 207 2.73 -19.79 -5.56
N GLU A 208 1.84 -19.73 -4.58
CA GLU A 208 0.40 -19.60 -4.79
C GLU A 208 0.05 -18.37 -5.64
N THR A 209 0.61 -17.20 -5.31
CA THR A 209 0.36 -15.96 -6.09
C THR A 209 0.85 -16.10 -7.53
N THR A 210 1.94 -16.83 -7.78
CA THR A 210 2.39 -17.06 -9.16
C THR A 210 1.39 -17.88 -9.99
N PHE A 211 0.64 -18.80 -9.39
CA PHE A 211 -0.44 -19.51 -10.10
C PHE A 211 -1.57 -18.55 -10.51
N TYR A 212 -1.99 -17.66 -9.60
CA TYR A 212 -3.02 -16.65 -9.87
C TYR A 212 -2.56 -15.64 -10.94
N GLU A 213 -1.33 -15.15 -10.85
CA GLU A 213 -0.77 -14.16 -11.79
C GLU A 213 -0.53 -14.73 -13.18
N THR A 214 -0.06 -15.97 -13.29
CA THR A 214 0.14 -16.62 -14.60
C THR A 214 -1.17 -17.03 -15.27
N ARG A 215 -2.27 -17.16 -14.49
CA ARG A 215 -3.57 -17.63 -14.98
C ARG A 215 -3.46 -18.98 -15.71
N VAL A 216 -2.58 -19.86 -15.22
CA VAL A 216 -2.37 -21.18 -15.80
C VAL A 216 -3.69 -21.95 -15.85
N SER A 217 -3.97 -22.56 -17.00
CA SER A 217 -5.24 -23.22 -17.30
C SER A 217 -5.22 -24.69 -16.87
N LEU A 218 -6.41 -25.30 -16.87
CA LEU A 218 -6.55 -26.73 -16.67
C LEU A 218 -5.74 -27.50 -17.74
N HIS A 219 -5.00 -28.53 -17.31
CA HIS A 219 -4.11 -29.34 -18.16
C HIS A 219 -2.86 -28.65 -18.70
N GLU A 220 -2.62 -27.38 -18.38
CA GLU A 220 -1.32 -26.75 -18.66
C GLU A 220 -0.29 -27.15 -17.59
N SER A 221 0.98 -27.03 -17.96
CA SER A 221 2.12 -27.25 -17.06
C SER A 221 2.85 -25.94 -16.79
N ILE A 222 3.42 -25.82 -15.59
CA ILE A 222 4.04 -24.60 -15.10
C ILE A 222 5.28 -24.93 -14.29
N SER A 223 6.35 -24.17 -14.50
CA SER A 223 7.58 -24.27 -13.70
C SER A 223 7.69 -23.03 -12.81
N ILE A 224 7.92 -23.26 -11.51
CA ILE A 224 8.02 -22.21 -10.49
C ILE A 224 9.44 -22.23 -9.91
N GLY A 225 10.15 -21.12 -10.07
CA GLY A 225 11.48 -20.91 -9.53
C GLY A 225 11.42 -20.15 -8.19
N ARG A 226 12.18 -20.63 -7.18
CA ARG A 226 12.40 -19.94 -5.91
C ARG A 226 13.66 -19.08 -6.00
N PHE A 227 13.48 -17.76 -5.94
CA PHE A 227 14.54 -16.76 -5.88
C PHE A 227 14.87 -16.45 -4.43
N THR A 228 16.17 -16.48 -4.09
CA THR A 228 16.68 -16.15 -2.76
C THR A 228 17.55 -14.89 -2.85
N LEU A 229 17.26 -13.89 -2.03
CA LEU A 229 18.10 -12.69 -1.92
C LEU A 229 19.46 -13.01 -1.31
N LYS A 230 20.53 -12.57 -1.97
CA LYS A 230 21.93 -12.71 -1.53
C LYS A 230 22.51 -11.44 -0.91
N ALA A 231 21.87 -10.29 -1.15
CA ALA A 231 22.13 -9.02 -0.49
C ALA A 231 20.79 -8.37 -0.09
N PRO A 232 20.80 -7.38 0.83
CA PRO A 232 19.60 -6.60 1.12
C PRO A 232 19.08 -5.90 -0.13
N LEU A 233 17.76 -5.95 -0.37
CA LEU A 233 17.12 -5.35 -1.53
C LEU A 233 16.33 -4.11 -1.10
N GLN A 234 16.76 -2.93 -1.56
CA GLN A 234 16.05 -1.68 -1.29
C GLN A 234 14.96 -1.46 -2.33
N ILE A 235 13.73 -1.27 -1.87
CA ILE A 235 12.55 -1.19 -2.74
C ILE A 235 11.58 -0.13 -2.24
N ILE A 236 10.70 0.32 -3.14
CA ILE A 236 9.54 1.16 -2.77
C ILE A 236 8.30 0.29 -2.67
N SER A 237 7.57 0.41 -1.56
CA SER A 237 6.31 -0.30 -1.34
C SER A 237 5.12 0.62 -1.63
N LEU A 238 4.40 0.37 -2.72
CA LEU A 238 3.15 1.03 -3.08
C LEU A 238 1.96 0.06 -2.98
N LYS A 239 1.99 -0.83 -1.98
CA LYS A 239 0.86 -1.70 -1.66
C LYS A 239 0.21 -1.28 -0.36
N ASN A 240 -1.09 -1.53 -0.26
CA ASN A 240 -1.91 -1.34 0.91
C ASN A 240 -1.82 0.09 1.48
N ILE A 241 -1.83 1.12 0.61
CA ILE A 241 -1.78 2.53 1.06
C ILE A 241 -2.94 2.85 2.01
N GLU A 242 -4.09 2.21 1.79
CA GLU A 242 -5.29 2.36 2.61
C GLU A 242 -5.11 1.83 4.05
N ASP A 243 -4.22 0.86 4.26
CA ASP A 243 -4.01 0.19 5.55
C ASP A 243 -3.13 1.00 6.52
N TYR A 244 -2.39 2.00 6.04
CA TYR A 244 -1.53 2.82 6.90
C TYR A 244 -2.37 3.61 7.91
N GLY A 245 -2.03 3.49 9.20
CA GLY A 245 -2.62 4.29 10.27
C GLY A 245 -1.88 5.62 10.48
N PRO A 246 -2.47 6.56 11.24
CA PRO A 246 -1.90 7.89 11.47
C PRO A 246 -0.54 7.83 12.19
N PHE A 247 -0.37 6.90 13.12
CA PHE A 247 0.89 6.75 13.84
C PHE A 247 1.97 6.04 13.02
N GLU A 248 1.57 5.13 12.12
CA GLU A 248 2.54 4.45 11.25
C GLU A 248 3.13 5.41 10.22
N ILE A 249 2.33 6.34 9.68
CA ILE A 249 2.86 7.36 8.76
C ILE A 249 3.76 8.36 9.49
N GLN A 250 3.52 8.64 10.77
CA GLN A 250 4.42 9.47 11.58
C GLN A 250 5.76 8.79 11.82
N ASP A 251 5.76 7.48 12.10
CA ASP A 251 6.99 6.69 12.22
C ASP A 251 7.79 6.67 10.90
N ARG A 252 7.13 6.91 9.76
CA ARG A 252 7.75 7.07 8.43
C ARG A 252 8.20 8.50 8.13
N GLY A 253 7.96 9.45 9.02
CA GLY A 253 8.34 10.85 8.86
C GLY A 253 7.36 11.68 8.05
N PHE A 254 6.07 11.33 8.07
CA PHE A 254 5.00 12.22 7.59
C PHE A 254 4.36 12.95 8.77
N ASP A 255 3.99 14.21 8.55
CA ASP A 255 2.92 14.81 9.33
C ASP A 255 1.58 14.17 8.93
N ILE A 256 0.66 13.97 9.89
CA ILE A 256 -0.63 13.30 9.59
C ILE A 256 -1.40 14.09 8.52
N GLU A 257 -1.43 15.41 8.65
CA GLU A 257 -2.08 16.30 7.69
C GLU A 257 -1.45 16.22 6.29
N GLU A 258 -0.11 16.25 6.22
CA GLU A 258 0.66 16.11 4.97
C GLU A 258 0.27 14.79 4.26
N PHE A 259 0.27 13.68 4.99
CA PHE A 259 -0.09 12.39 4.42
C PHE A 259 -1.52 12.38 3.89
N MET A 260 -2.46 12.97 4.62
CA MET A 260 -3.87 13.04 4.21
C MET A 260 -4.06 13.79 2.89
N LEU A 261 -3.29 14.85 2.65
CA LEU A 261 -3.33 15.63 1.40
C LEU A 261 -2.83 14.82 0.19
N ILE A 262 -1.85 13.93 0.39
CA ILE A 262 -1.29 13.10 -0.71
C ILE A 262 -1.88 11.69 -0.79
N ARG A 263 -2.72 11.29 0.17
CA ARG A 263 -3.23 9.91 0.28
C ARG A 263 -4.03 9.49 -0.95
N SER A 264 -4.89 10.36 -1.48
CA SER A 264 -5.67 10.05 -2.69
C SER A 264 -4.75 9.81 -3.90
N TYR A 265 -3.67 10.59 -3.99
CA TYR A 265 -2.67 10.43 -5.04
C TYR A 265 -1.91 9.10 -4.91
N LEU A 266 -1.48 8.73 -3.70
CA LEU A 266 -0.81 7.46 -3.44
C LEU A 266 -1.71 6.25 -3.72
N LEU A 267 -2.98 6.30 -3.30
CA LEU A 267 -3.98 5.28 -3.63
C LEU A 267 -4.15 5.14 -5.14
N LYS A 268 -4.09 6.25 -5.88
CA LYS A 268 -4.15 6.25 -7.34
C LYS A 268 -2.93 5.55 -7.96
N LEU A 269 -1.72 5.84 -7.49
CA LEU A 269 -0.50 5.19 -7.97
C LEU A 269 -0.50 3.68 -7.70
N GLU A 270 -0.94 3.28 -6.50
CA GLU A 270 -1.14 1.88 -6.13
C GLU A 270 -2.15 1.21 -7.09
N GLU A 271 -3.30 1.83 -7.33
CA GLU A 271 -4.33 1.33 -8.25
C GLU A 271 -3.74 1.09 -9.65
N GLU A 272 -3.02 2.06 -10.21
CA GLU A 272 -2.42 1.94 -11.55
C GLU A 272 -1.43 0.75 -11.64
N LEU A 273 -0.64 0.50 -10.58
CA LEU A 273 0.28 -0.63 -10.51
C LEU A 273 -0.43 -1.99 -10.33
N SER A 274 -1.62 -2.00 -9.75
CA SER A 274 -2.35 -3.23 -9.40
C SER A 274 -3.60 -3.52 -10.26
N LYS A 275 -3.91 -2.70 -11.26
CA LYS A 275 -5.07 -2.92 -12.16
C LYS A 275 -4.97 -4.24 -12.94
N PRO A 276 -6.00 -5.11 -12.97
CA PRO A 276 -6.00 -6.28 -13.84
C PRO A 276 -5.88 -5.89 -15.32
N VAL A 277 -4.99 -6.55 -16.07
CA VAL A 277 -4.80 -6.27 -17.50
C VAL A 277 -6.03 -6.73 -18.30
N ARG A 278 -6.69 -5.80 -18.99
CA ARG A 278 -7.72 -6.09 -20.02
C ARG A 278 -7.04 -6.05 -21.39
N LYS A 279 -7.36 -7.01 -22.28
CA LYS A 279 -6.64 -7.23 -23.55
C LYS A 279 -6.72 -6.08 -24.58
N GLN A 280 -7.49 -5.04 -24.31
CA GLN A 280 -7.70 -3.89 -25.20
C GLN A 280 -6.83 -2.73 -24.64
N ASP A 281 -5.90 -2.23 -25.45
CA ASP A 281 -4.98 -1.09 -25.20
C ASP A 281 -3.89 -1.21 -24.11
N VAL A 282 -3.46 -2.43 -23.82
CA VAL A 282 -2.37 -2.76 -22.86
C VAL A 282 -1.09 -1.92 -23.02
N ASN A 283 -0.68 -1.60 -24.25
CA ASN A 283 0.61 -0.94 -24.49
C ASN A 283 0.62 0.55 -24.11
N LEU A 284 -0.48 1.28 -24.37
CA LEU A 284 -0.56 2.70 -24.02
C LEU A 284 -0.79 2.86 -22.52
N ASP A 285 -1.64 2.00 -21.94
CA ASP A 285 -1.97 2.06 -20.51
C ASP A 285 -0.79 1.83 -19.58
N TYR A 286 0.30 1.21 -20.07
CA TYR A 286 1.52 1.02 -19.30
C TYR A 286 2.45 2.23 -19.31
N LEU A 287 2.32 3.17 -20.24
CA LEU A 287 3.26 4.29 -20.35
C LEU A 287 3.40 5.11 -19.05
N PRO A 288 2.31 5.47 -18.33
CA PRO A 288 2.43 6.21 -17.08
C PRO A 288 3.15 5.40 -15.98
N THR A 289 2.85 4.10 -15.86
CA THR A 289 3.44 3.24 -14.82
C THR A 289 4.88 2.84 -15.14
N GLN A 290 5.23 2.72 -16.43
CA GLN A 290 6.61 2.56 -16.89
C GLN A 290 7.45 3.80 -16.54
N TYR A 291 6.93 5.00 -16.81
CA TYR A 291 7.59 6.25 -16.41
C TYR A 291 7.83 6.29 -14.91
N LEU A 292 6.80 5.99 -14.11
CA LEU A 292 6.90 5.92 -12.65
C LEU A 292 7.99 4.94 -12.19
N CYS A 293 8.04 3.74 -12.79
CA CYS A 293 9.03 2.73 -12.42
C CYS A 293 10.46 3.11 -12.85
N GLU A 294 10.63 3.75 -14.01
CA GLU A 294 11.94 4.28 -14.41
C GLU A 294 12.39 5.44 -13.52
N TYR A 295 11.46 6.27 -13.03
CA TYR A 295 11.76 7.31 -12.04
C TYR A 295 12.18 6.70 -10.69
N ILE A 296 11.43 5.73 -10.15
CA ILE A 296 11.82 5.01 -8.92
C ILE A 296 13.21 4.37 -9.09
N LYS A 297 13.48 3.78 -10.25
CA LYS A 297 14.78 3.22 -10.59
C LYS A 297 15.89 4.29 -10.66
N SER A 298 15.62 5.48 -11.17
CA SER A 298 16.61 6.56 -11.24
C SER A 298 16.99 7.11 -9.87
N LEU A 299 16.11 6.96 -8.86
CA LEU A 299 16.41 7.25 -7.46
C LEU A 299 17.31 6.18 -6.79
N GLY A 300 17.64 5.10 -7.50
CA GLY A 300 18.57 4.05 -7.03
C GLY A 300 17.91 2.83 -6.38
N PHE A 301 16.57 2.79 -6.27
CA PHE A 301 15.87 1.62 -5.76
C PHE A 301 15.93 0.43 -6.73
N ASN A 302 15.89 -0.78 -6.19
CA ASN A 302 16.06 -2.00 -6.96
C ASN A 302 14.75 -2.58 -7.49
N ALA A 303 13.62 -2.26 -6.87
CA ALA A 303 12.30 -2.73 -7.28
C ALA A 303 11.18 -1.84 -6.76
N VAL A 304 9.99 -2.04 -7.33
CA VAL A 304 8.71 -1.58 -6.75
C VAL A 304 7.86 -2.78 -6.35
N GLU A 305 7.28 -2.73 -5.15
CA GLU A 305 6.32 -3.71 -4.63
C GLU A 305 4.89 -3.17 -4.77
N TYR A 306 3.97 -4.00 -5.28
CA TYR A 306 2.58 -3.63 -5.53
C TYR A 306 1.63 -4.83 -5.30
N ARG A 307 0.35 -4.58 -5.04
CA ARG A 307 -0.64 -5.65 -4.81
C ARG A 307 -0.81 -6.54 -6.05
N SER A 308 -1.02 -7.83 -5.82
CA SER A 308 -1.45 -8.74 -6.87
C SER A 308 -2.86 -8.35 -7.34
N ALA A 309 -3.02 -8.26 -8.66
CA ALA A 309 -4.32 -8.03 -9.28
C ALA A 309 -5.20 -9.29 -9.27
N MET A 310 -4.57 -10.45 -9.04
CA MET A 310 -5.16 -11.77 -9.26
C MET A 310 -5.39 -12.56 -7.97
N LYS A 311 -4.70 -12.21 -6.88
CA LYS A 311 -4.84 -12.86 -5.57
C LYS A 311 -4.98 -11.82 -4.46
N VAL A 312 -6.12 -11.85 -3.77
CA VAL A 312 -6.35 -11.04 -2.57
C VAL A 312 -5.27 -11.34 -1.52
N GLY A 313 -4.62 -10.30 -1.01
CA GLY A 313 -3.51 -10.41 -0.04
C GLY A 313 -2.15 -10.80 -0.64
N GLY A 314 -2.10 -11.22 -1.91
CA GLY A 314 -0.85 -11.45 -2.63
C GLY A 314 -0.19 -10.16 -3.10
N TYR A 315 1.12 -10.19 -3.35
CA TYR A 315 1.85 -9.03 -3.87
C TYR A 315 3.01 -9.43 -4.78
N ASN A 316 3.39 -8.52 -5.66
CA ASN A 316 4.44 -8.72 -6.63
C ASN A 316 5.53 -7.66 -6.48
N LEU A 317 6.73 -7.99 -6.96
CA LEU A 317 7.81 -7.05 -7.18
C LEU A 317 8.14 -6.99 -8.67
N ALA A 318 8.21 -5.78 -9.21
CA ALA A 318 8.88 -5.52 -10.47
C ALA A 318 10.31 -5.08 -10.16
N VAL A 319 11.26 -5.98 -10.40
CA VAL A 319 12.67 -5.81 -10.03
C VAL A 319 13.46 -5.26 -11.21
N PHE A 320 13.99 -4.05 -11.03
CA PHE A 320 14.79 -3.32 -11.99
C PHE A 320 16.25 -3.81 -12.01
N ASN A 321 16.79 -4.12 -10.83
CA ASN A 321 18.12 -4.69 -10.63
C ASN A 321 18.00 -5.99 -9.83
N ASP A 322 18.21 -7.12 -10.51
CA ASP A 322 18.06 -8.49 -10.01
C ASP A 322 19.40 -9.19 -9.74
N SER A 323 20.51 -8.45 -9.71
CA SER A 323 21.87 -9.03 -9.54
C SER A 323 22.03 -9.88 -8.29
N ASP A 324 21.33 -9.54 -7.20
CA ASP A 324 21.37 -10.25 -5.93
C ASP A 324 20.22 -11.26 -5.74
N LEU A 325 19.34 -11.44 -6.74
CA LEU A 325 18.26 -12.42 -6.72
C LEU A 325 18.67 -13.68 -7.48
N VAL A 326 19.00 -14.72 -6.73
CA VAL A 326 19.44 -16.00 -7.30
C VAL A 326 18.30 -17.01 -7.28
N CYS A 327 17.91 -17.52 -8.45
CA CYS A 327 17.04 -18.69 -8.53
C CYS A 327 17.81 -19.91 -7.98
N THR A 328 17.24 -20.56 -6.97
CA THR A 328 17.91 -21.62 -6.19
C THR A 328 17.27 -22.99 -6.35
N GLU A 329 16.04 -23.04 -6.84
CA GLU A 329 15.24 -24.26 -6.94
C GLU A 329 14.15 -24.03 -7.98
N VAL A 330 13.79 -25.08 -8.72
CA VAL A 330 12.62 -25.06 -9.62
C VAL A 330 11.76 -26.27 -9.32
N LYS A 331 10.45 -26.02 -9.20
CA LYS A 331 9.41 -27.06 -9.12
C LYS A 331 8.57 -27.03 -10.38
N HIS A 332 8.18 -28.21 -10.86
CA HIS A 332 7.32 -28.35 -12.02
C HIS A 332 5.97 -28.93 -11.59
N TYR A 333 4.90 -28.31 -12.05
CA TYR A 333 3.53 -28.68 -11.71
C TYR A 333 2.71 -28.88 -12.99
N HIS A 334 1.85 -29.89 -12.95
CA HIS A 334 0.80 -30.10 -13.95
C HIS A 334 -0.56 -29.80 -13.30
N VAL A 335 -1.31 -28.86 -13.87
CA VAL A 335 -2.59 -28.42 -13.28
C VAL A 335 -3.67 -29.49 -13.47
N LYS A 336 -4.21 -30.00 -12.36
CA LYS A 336 -5.21 -31.09 -12.35
C LYS A 336 -6.65 -30.62 -12.12
N GLY A 337 -6.85 -29.40 -11.64
CA GLY A 337 -8.17 -28.86 -11.33
C GLY A 337 -8.12 -27.36 -11.09
N LEU A 338 -9.23 -26.68 -11.37
CA LEU A 338 -9.47 -25.27 -11.05
C LEU A 338 -10.74 -25.18 -10.21
N LYS A 339 -10.74 -24.31 -9.19
CA LYS A 339 -11.94 -24.00 -8.40
C LYS A 339 -12.35 -22.57 -8.68
N TYR A 340 -13.61 -22.38 -9.07
CA TYR A 340 -14.24 -21.08 -9.24
C TYR A 340 -15.29 -20.91 -8.15
N ASP A 341 -15.30 -19.75 -7.49
CA ASP A 341 -16.37 -19.31 -6.60
C ASP A 341 -17.11 -18.17 -7.34
N TRP A 342 -18.46 -18.16 -7.35
CA TRP A 342 -19.29 -17.24 -8.15
C TRP A 342 -20.33 -16.49 -7.31
#